data_AF-G1Q766-F1
#
_entry.id   AF-G1Q766-F1
#
_cell.length_a   1.000
_cell.length_b   1.000
_cell.length_c   1.000
_cell.angle_alpha   90.00
_cell.angle_beta   90.00
_cell.angle_gamma   90.00
#
_symmetry.space_group_name_H-M   'P 1'
#
loop_
_entity.id
_entity.type
_entity.pdbx_description
1 polymer ?
#
loop_
_entity_poly.entity_id
_entity_poly.type
_entity_poly.pdbx_seq_one_letter_code
_entity_poly.pdbx_strand_id
1 'polypeptide(L)'
;IGVEGAKLSCQVFLSTTGGAWVMSRVSESGLPWDMLFMTRFHNMLRNSLPTPVVTWWMSRKINSWFNHANYGLAPEDRTQMKEPVINDELPGRIITGKVLIKPSIKEVKKNSVIFNYTPKEQPIDIIVFATGYTFAFPFLDETVVKVEDGQASLYKYIFPAHLEKPTLAVIGLIKPLGSMIPTGETQARWAVQVLKGVNKLPPRSVMIEEVNARKENRPSGFGLCYCKALQSDYITYIDELLTDINAKPNLFSMLLTDPRLALAIFFGPCTPYQFRLTGPGKWKGARNAILNQWDRTLKATRTRTIQESPFPFAILLTVFLVLLVAVFLIFL
;
A
#
# COMPACT_ATOMS: atom_id res chain seq x y z
N ILE A 1 18.47 3.54 8.09
CA ILE A 1 19.19 3.42 9.38
C ILE A 1 19.91 2.09 9.52
N GLY A 2 19.29 0.97 9.92
CA GLY A 2 20.04 -0.27 10.21
C GLY A 2 20.96 -0.76 9.08
N VAL A 3 20.44 -0.84 7.85
CA VAL A 3 21.22 -1.18 6.64
C VAL A 3 22.35 -0.18 6.35
N GLU A 4 22.12 1.09 6.61
CA GLU A 4 23.06 2.17 6.33
C GLU A 4 24.18 2.21 7.36
N GLY A 5 23.85 2.08 8.64
CA GLY A 5 24.82 1.92 9.73
C GLY A 5 25.75 0.73 9.48
N ALA A 6 25.24 -0.35 8.89
CA ALA A 6 26.02 -1.55 8.56
C ALA A 6 27.06 -1.34 7.44
N LYS A 7 27.13 -0.17 6.81
CA LYS A 7 28.20 0.18 5.86
C LYS A 7 29.48 0.62 6.57
N LEU A 8 29.39 1.16 7.78
CA LEU A 8 30.50 1.77 8.52
C LEU A 8 30.73 1.16 9.91
N SER A 9 29.67 0.66 10.54
CA SER A 9 29.73 0.13 11.91
C SER A 9 30.40 -1.24 11.94
N CYS A 10 31.10 -1.55 13.03
CA CYS A 10 31.70 -2.88 13.25
C CYS A 10 30.65 -4.00 13.22
N GLN A 11 29.46 -3.74 13.77
CA GLN A 11 28.32 -4.67 13.77
C GLN A 11 27.01 -3.88 13.93
N VAL A 12 25.92 -4.39 13.35
CA VAL A 12 24.57 -3.84 13.55
C VAL A 12 23.61 -4.95 13.95
N PHE A 13 22.93 -4.74 15.07
CA PHE A 13 21.83 -5.60 15.50
C PHE A 13 20.50 -4.90 15.23
N LEU A 14 19.57 -5.59 14.57
CA LEU A 14 18.22 -5.10 14.32
C LEU A 14 17.24 -5.89 15.20
N SER A 15 16.82 -5.27 16.31
CA SER A 15 15.86 -5.87 17.23
C SER A 15 14.43 -5.69 16.72
N THR A 16 13.65 -6.76 16.71
CA THR A 16 12.22 -6.75 16.36
C THR A 16 11.39 -7.48 17.42
N THR A 17 10.19 -6.99 17.69
CA THR A 17 9.28 -7.56 18.70
C THR A 17 8.32 -8.60 18.15
N GLY A 18 7.96 -8.53 16.87
CA GLY A 18 6.97 -9.45 16.28
C GLY A 18 7.21 -9.78 14.82
N GLY A 19 8.43 -9.54 14.32
CA GLY A 19 8.81 -9.74 12.93
C GLY A 19 8.12 -8.76 11.97
N ALA A 20 8.53 -8.83 10.70
CA ALA A 20 7.92 -8.09 9.61
C ALA A 20 8.20 -8.77 8.28
N TRP A 21 7.21 -8.72 7.38
CA TRP A 21 7.45 -9.02 5.97
C TRP A 21 8.34 -7.94 5.37
N VAL A 22 9.34 -8.35 4.59
CA VAL A 22 10.27 -7.46 3.88
C VAL A 22 10.15 -7.72 2.39
N MET A 23 10.04 -6.66 1.62
CA MET A 23 9.97 -6.74 0.17
C MET A 23 10.82 -5.65 -0.50
N SER A 24 11.21 -5.93 -1.73
CA SER A 24 11.97 -5.02 -2.58
C SER A 24 11.03 -4.06 -3.31
N ARG A 25 11.54 -2.87 -3.64
CA ARG A 25 10.92 -1.97 -4.62
C ARG A 25 10.86 -2.62 -6.00
N VAL A 26 11.87 -3.43 -6.30
CA VAL A 26 12.00 -4.21 -7.53
C VAL A 26 11.16 -5.47 -7.39
N SER A 27 10.14 -5.61 -8.23
CA SER A 27 9.25 -6.75 -8.26
C SER A 27 9.47 -7.59 -9.54
N GLU A 28 8.45 -8.36 -9.93
CA GLU A 28 8.47 -9.21 -11.13
C GLU A 28 8.96 -8.42 -12.36
N SER A 29 9.87 -9.04 -13.12
CA SER A 29 10.48 -8.46 -14.33
C SER A 29 11.17 -7.11 -14.14
N GLY A 30 11.57 -6.76 -12.91
CA GLY A 30 12.26 -5.50 -12.62
C GLY A 30 11.36 -4.27 -12.54
N LEU A 31 10.03 -4.47 -12.49
CA LEU A 31 9.05 -3.39 -12.42
C LEU A 31 8.81 -2.93 -10.97
N PRO A 32 8.34 -1.68 -10.76
CA PRO A 32 7.95 -1.21 -9.43
C PRO A 32 6.83 -2.07 -8.82
N TRP A 33 7.01 -2.50 -7.58
CA TRP A 33 6.08 -3.39 -6.88
C TRP A 33 4.65 -2.85 -6.80
N ASP A 34 4.50 -1.55 -6.58
CA ASP A 34 3.22 -0.87 -6.44
C ASP A 34 2.44 -0.88 -7.75
N MET A 35 3.11 -0.69 -8.89
CA MET A 35 2.49 -0.78 -10.21
C MET A 35 1.93 -2.18 -10.52
N LEU A 36 2.49 -3.24 -9.91
CA LEU A 36 1.98 -4.61 -10.07
C LEU A 36 0.96 -5.00 -9.01
N PHE A 37 1.14 -4.50 -7.79
CA PHE A 37 0.33 -4.88 -6.63
C PHE A 37 -0.96 -4.05 -6.51
N MET A 38 -0.88 -2.74 -6.82
CA MET A 38 -2.00 -1.79 -6.78
C MET A 38 -2.71 -1.71 -8.13
N THR A 39 -3.30 -2.82 -8.57
CA THR A 39 -4.23 -2.83 -9.71
C THR A 39 -5.65 -3.04 -9.23
N ARG A 40 -6.66 -2.55 -9.97
CA ARG A 40 -8.07 -2.73 -9.59
C ARG A 40 -8.45 -4.21 -9.58
N PHE A 41 -8.01 -4.96 -10.57
CA PHE A 41 -8.22 -6.41 -10.66
C PHE A 41 -7.66 -7.15 -9.44
N HIS A 42 -6.39 -6.93 -9.08
CA HIS A 42 -5.79 -7.59 -7.93
C HIS A 42 -6.46 -7.16 -6.62
N ASN A 43 -6.88 -5.89 -6.51
CA ASN A 43 -7.59 -5.42 -5.33
C ASN A 43 -8.96 -6.06 -5.17
N MET A 44 -9.72 -6.15 -6.27
CA MET A 44 -10.98 -6.88 -6.30
C MET A 44 -10.76 -8.35 -5.91
N LEU A 45 -9.77 -9.03 -6.50
CA LEU A 45 -9.46 -10.42 -6.20
C LEU A 45 -9.13 -10.61 -4.72
N ARG A 46 -8.26 -9.76 -4.15
CA ARG A 46 -7.92 -9.84 -2.71
C ARG A 46 -9.16 -9.63 -1.84
N ASN A 47 -9.92 -8.57 -2.09
CA ASN A 47 -11.05 -8.21 -1.23
C ASN A 47 -12.25 -9.17 -1.35
N SER A 48 -12.33 -9.94 -2.42
CA SER A 48 -13.35 -11.00 -2.60
C SER A 48 -12.94 -12.36 -2.00
N LEU A 49 -11.69 -12.53 -1.55
CA LEU A 49 -11.19 -13.80 -1.01
C LEU A 49 -11.16 -13.78 0.54
N PRO A 50 -11.34 -14.94 1.20
CA PRO A 50 -11.21 -15.04 2.66
C PRO A 50 -9.82 -14.63 3.15
N THR A 51 -9.74 -13.94 4.30
CA THR A 51 -8.48 -13.42 4.88
C THR A 51 -7.38 -14.49 5.01
N PRO A 52 -7.64 -15.73 5.48
CA PRO A 52 -6.61 -16.76 5.57
C PRO A 52 -6.00 -17.15 4.21
N VAL A 53 -6.81 -17.15 3.14
CA VAL A 53 -6.35 -17.47 1.78
C VAL A 53 -5.44 -16.36 1.26
N VAL A 54 -5.86 -15.10 1.41
CA VAL A 54 -5.10 -13.95 0.95
C VAL A 54 -3.79 -13.82 1.72
N THR A 55 -3.81 -13.94 3.04
CA THR A 55 -2.60 -13.86 3.88
C THR A 55 -1.61 -14.98 3.58
N TRP A 56 -2.10 -16.22 3.39
CA TRP A 56 -1.27 -17.32 2.92
C TRP A 56 -0.63 -17.01 1.55
N TRP A 57 -1.44 -16.57 0.58
CA TRP A 57 -0.95 -16.23 -0.76
C TRP A 57 0.10 -15.12 -0.73
N MET A 58 -0.14 -14.06 0.04
CA MET A 58 0.81 -12.95 0.24
C MET A 58 2.09 -13.44 0.90
N SER A 59 2.01 -14.29 1.93
CA SER A 59 3.19 -14.85 2.59
C SER A 59 4.04 -15.68 1.63
N ARG A 60 3.41 -16.44 0.73
CA ARG A 60 4.11 -17.22 -0.30
C ARG A 60 4.76 -16.31 -1.34
N LYS A 61 4.07 -15.25 -1.77
CA LYS A 61 4.60 -14.27 -2.72
C LYS A 61 5.79 -13.49 -2.15
N ILE A 62 5.75 -13.12 -0.88
CA ILE A 62 6.85 -12.40 -0.22
C ILE A 62 8.05 -13.33 0.04
N ASN A 63 7.79 -14.58 0.46
CA ASN A 63 8.86 -15.56 0.67
C ASN A 63 9.53 -16.05 -0.62
N SER A 64 8.97 -15.78 -1.80
CA SER A 64 9.61 -16.15 -3.06
C SER A 64 10.92 -15.40 -3.31
N TRP A 65 11.10 -14.23 -2.67
CA TRP A 65 12.37 -13.51 -2.71
C TRP A 65 13.41 -14.16 -1.81
N PHE A 66 13.08 -14.37 -0.53
CA PHE A 66 13.89 -15.13 0.42
C PHE A 66 13.00 -15.66 1.57
N ASN A 67 13.39 -16.79 2.16
CA ASN A 67 12.63 -17.39 3.25
C ASN A 67 12.81 -16.57 4.55
N HIS A 68 11.75 -15.88 4.97
CA HIS A 68 11.77 -15.00 6.13
C HIS A 68 11.96 -15.73 7.46
N ALA A 69 11.58 -17.01 7.55
CA ALA A 69 11.80 -17.81 8.75
C ALA A 69 13.30 -18.08 8.95
N ASN A 70 14.01 -18.43 7.88
CA ASN A 70 15.45 -18.67 7.92
C ASN A 70 16.25 -17.41 8.30
N TYR A 71 15.70 -16.23 8.03
CA TYR A 71 16.32 -14.94 8.31
C TYR A 71 15.83 -14.31 9.63
N GLY A 72 14.96 -14.99 10.38
CA GLY A 72 14.43 -14.49 11.66
C GLY A 72 13.49 -13.28 11.53
N LEU A 73 12.90 -13.07 10.35
CA LEU A 73 12.01 -11.93 10.06
C LEU A 73 10.53 -12.31 10.02
N ALA A 74 10.21 -13.60 9.88
CA ALA A 74 8.84 -14.08 9.76
C ALA A 74 7.98 -13.55 10.92
N PRO A 75 6.85 -12.88 10.65
CA PRO A 75 5.95 -12.42 11.71
C PRO A 75 5.41 -13.59 12.54
N GLU A 76 5.27 -13.36 13.84
CA GLU A 76 4.68 -14.32 14.78
C GLU A 76 3.21 -14.55 14.45
N ASP A 77 2.44 -13.47 14.31
CA ASP A 77 1.08 -13.50 13.78
C ASP A 77 1.10 -13.26 12.26
N ARG A 78 0.75 -14.32 11.51
CA ARG A 78 0.66 -14.30 10.04
C ARG A 78 -0.71 -13.94 9.52
N THR A 79 -1.73 -13.92 10.39
CA THR A 79 -3.12 -13.62 10.01
C THR A 79 -3.37 -12.12 9.93
N GLN A 80 -2.65 -11.33 10.73
CA GLN A 80 -2.67 -9.88 10.66
C GLN A 80 -1.58 -9.36 9.72
N MET A 81 -1.98 -8.74 8.61
CA MET A 81 -1.02 -8.16 7.69
C MET A 81 -0.60 -6.76 8.18
N LYS A 82 0.55 -6.70 8.86
CA LYS A 82 1.25 -5.43 9.12
C LYS A 82 1.80 -4.87 7.80
N GLU A 83 1.96 -3.55 7.76
CA GLU A 83 2.63 -2.88 6.63
C GLU A 83 4.02 -3.51 6.40
N PRO A 84 4.31 -4.00 5.19
CA PRO A 84 5.60 -4.63 4.90
C PRO A 84 6.71 -3.59 4.85
N VAL A 85 7.91 -3.98 5.27
CA VAL A 85 9.10 -3.16 5.18
C VAL A 85 9.61 -3.16 3.74
N ILE A 86 9.75 -1.98 3.15
CA ILE A 86 10.31 -1.83 1.80
C ILE A 86 11.81 -1.56 1.89
N ASN A 87 12.64 -2.57 1.61
CA ASN A 87 14.10 -2.42 1.62
C ASN A 87 14.80 -3.41 0.69
N ASP A 88 15.59 -2.89 -0.26
CA ASP A 88 16.24 -3.68 -1.31
C ASP A 88 17.57 -4.32 -0.85
N GLU A 89 18.19 -3.78 0.21
CA GLU A 89 19.52 -4.19 0.67
C GLU A 89 19.48 -5.16 1.87
N LEU A 90 18.41 -5.13 2.67
CA LEU A 90 18.35 -5.80 3.97
C LEU A 90 18.70 -7.30 3.90
N PRO A 91 18.14 -8.11 2.98
CA PRO A 91 18.49 -9.53 2.92
C PRO A 91 19.98 -9.76 2.62
N GLY A 92 20.56 -8.95 1.73
CA GLY A 92 21.99 -8.98 1.42
C GLY A 92 22.87 -8.60 2.62
N ARG A 93 22.41 -7.69 3.49
CA ARG A 93 23.12 -7.35 4.74
C ARG A 93 23.01 -8.44 5.79
N ILE A 94 21.90 -9.18 5.83
CA ILE A 94 21.72 -10.31 6.76
C ILE A 94 22.60 -11.49 6.35
N ILE A 95 22.56 -11.89 5.08
CA ILE A 95 23.33 -13.07 4.61
C ILE A 95 24.84 -12.88 4.73
N THR A 96 25.32 -11.62 4.64
CA THR A 96 26.74 -11.28 4.82
C THR A 96 27.13 -11.05 6.29
N GLY A 97 26.20 -11.20 7.23
CA GLY A 97 26.45 -11.02 8.67
C GLY A 97 26.69 -9.57 9.11
N LYS A 98 26.46 -8.58 8.24
CA LYS A 98 26.62 -7.15 8.54
C LYS A 98 25.46 -6.58 9.35
N VAL A 99 24.27 -7.18 9.21
CA VAL A 99 23.09 -6.92 10.04
C VAL A 99 22.61 -8.23 10.61
N LEU A 100 22.48 -8.31 11.93
CA LEU A 100 21.96 -9.50 12.61
C LEU A 100 20.61 -9.18 13.24
N ILE A 101 19.56 -9.90 12.81
CA ILE A 101 18.23 -9.77 13.41
C ILE A 101 18.27 -10.34 14.83
N LYS A 102 17.70 -9.61 15.77
CA LYS A 102 17.56 -10.02 17.17
C LYS A 102 16.10 -9.95 17.60
N PRO A 103 15.67 -10.79 18.55
CA PRO A 103 14.37 -10.64 19.19
C PRO A 103 14.33 -9.35 20.02
N SER A 104 13.22 -9.11 20.70
CA SER A 104 13.03 -7.93 21.54
C SER A 104 14.09 -7.80 22.64
N ILE A 105 14.39 -6.56 23.00
CA ILE A 105 15.29 -6.24 24.11
C ILE A 105 14.63 -6.67 25.43
N LYS A 106 15.38 -7.40 26.25
CA LYS A 106 14.98 -7.79 27.62
C LYS A 106 15.45 -6.75 28.63
N GLU A 107 16.72 -6.38 28.55
CA GLU A 107 17.37 -5.46 29.49
C GLU A 107 18.50 -4.71 28.78
N VAL A 108 18.61 -3.41 29.06
CA VAL A 108 19.76 -2.59 28.66
C VAL A 108 20.62 -2.36 29.89
N LYS A 109 21.88 -2.78 29.81
CA LYS A 109 22.90 -2.56 30.84
C LYS A 109 23.79 -1.38 30.42
N LYS A 110 24.79 -1.06 31.26
CA LYS A 110 25.66 0.11 31.08
C LYS A 110 26.29 0.22 29.69
N ASN A 111 26.86 -0.87 29.15
CA ASN A 111 27.57 -0.89 27.86
C ASN A 111 27.12 -2.06 26.97
N SER A 112 25.92 -2.59 27.21
CA SER A 112 25.49 -3.85 26.61
C SER A 112 23.98 -4.05 26.68
N VAL A 113 23.49 -4.98 25.87
CA VAL A 113 22.07 -5.34 25.76
C VAL A 113 21.89 -6.83 25.87
N ILE A 114 20.88 -7.25 26.64
CA ILE A 114 20.38 -8.63 26.68
C ILE A 114 19.07 -8.68 25.90
N PHE A 115 18.99 -9.61 24.95
CA PHE A 115 17.78 -9.85 24.17
C PHE A 115 16.98 -11.04 24.72
N ASN A 116 15.68 -11.05 24.51
CA ASN A 116 14.84 -12.19 24.88
C ASN A 116 15.30 -13.48 24.19
N TYR A 117 15.14 -14.62 24.86
CA TYR A 117 15.56 -15.95 24.37
C TYR A 117 17.05 -16.06 23.97
N THR A 118 17.87 -15.05 24.27
CA THR A 118 19.29 -14.99 23.95
C THR A 118 20.07 -14.73 25.23
N PRO A 119 20.67 -15.75 25.87
CA PRO A 119 21.38 -15.56 27.13
C PRO A 119 22.66 -14.73 26.99
N LYS A 120 23.18 -14.58 25.77
CA LYS A 120 24.41 -13.85 25.48
C LYS A 120 24.19 -12.34 25.45
N GLU A 121 24.78 -11.65 26.41
CA GLU A 121 24.95 -10.20 26.45
C GLU A 121 25.74 -9.71 25.23
N GLN A 122 25.23 -8.67 24.54
CA GLN A 122 25.91 -8.05 23.41
C GLN A 122 26.45 -6.68 23.82
N PRO A 123 27.75 -6.40 23.66
CA PRO A 123 28.27 -5.04 23.77
C PRO A 123 27.62 -4.13 22.73
N ILE A 124 27.11 -2.98 23.13
CA ILE A 124 26.43 -2.01 22.26
C ILE A 124 26.84 -0.60 22.65
N ASP A 125 27.34 0.16 21.68
CA ASP A 125 27.73 1.56 21.87
C ASP A 125 26.59 2.55 21.58
N ILE A 126 25.72 2.22 20.62
CA ILE A 126 24.65 3.12 20.13
C ILE A 126 23.34 2.35 20.01
N ILE A 127 22.28 2.88 20.61
CA ILE A 127 20.91 2.39 20.44
C ILE A 127 20.10 3.44 19.68
N VAL A 128 19.51 3.04 18.55
CA VAL A 128 18.61 3.89 17.76
C VAL A 128 17.18 3.36 17.87
N PHE A 129 16.30 4.14 18.51
CA PHE A 129 14.89 3.80 18.63
C PHE A 129 14.11 4.22 17.38
N ALA A 130 13.96 3.28 16.44
CA ALA A 130 13.07 3.42 15.28
C ALA A 130 11.63 2.97 15.62
N THR A 131 11.09 3.44 16.74
CA THR A 131 9.82 2.97 17.34
C THR A 131 8.57 3.67 16.80
N GLY A 132 8.73 4.51 15.77
CA GLY A 132 7.63 5.25 15.14
C GLY A 132 7.37 6.61 15.77
N TYR A 133 6.22 7.19 15.46
CA TYR A 133 5.82 8.53 15.90
C TYR A 133 4.38 8.51 16.41
N THR A 134 4.09 9.39 17.37
CA THR A 134 2.73 9.81 17.72
C THR A 134 2.34 11.05 16.90
N PHE A 135 1.10 11.51 17.03
CA PHE A 135 0.67 12.79 16.46
C PHE A 135 -0.26 13.52 17.43
N ALA A 136 -0.29 14.85 17.32
CA ALA A 136 -1.16 15.72 18.09
C ALA A 136 -1.49 16.98 17.28
N PHE A 137 -2.55 17.67 17.66
CA PHE A 137 -2.97 18.93 17.06
C PHE A 137 -2.96 20.03 18.13
N PRO A 138 -1.78 20.58 18.52
CA PRO A 138 -1.66 21.52 19.64
C PRO A 138 -2.38 22.86 19.41
N PHE A 139 -2.79 23.13 18.16
CA PHE A 139 -3.56 24.30 17.76
C PHE A 139 -5.07 24.06 17.70
N LEU A 140 -5.54 22.83 17.99
CA LEU A 140 -6.96 22.48 18.06
C LEU A 140 -7.34 22.10 19.48
N ASP A 141 -8.52 22.56 19.90
CA ASP A 141 -9.10 22.13 21.17
C ASP A 141 -9.55 20.66 21.09
N GLU A 142 -9.41 19.92 22.19
CA GLU A 142 -9.78 18.49 22.27
C GLU A 142 -11.27 18.25 21.99
N THR A 143 -12.12 19.26 22.22
CA THR A 143 -13.55 19.21 21.88
C THR A 143 -13.78 19.16 20.37
N VAL A 144 -12.82 19.59 19.54
CA VAL A 144 -12.92 19.62 18.07
C VAL A 144 -12.27 18.39 17.44
N VAL A 145 -11.05 18.03 17.86
CA VAL A 145 -10.36 16.82 17.40
C VAL A 145 -9.71 16.15 18.58
N LYS A 146 -10.37 15.11 19.09
CA LYS A 146 -9.78 14.25 20.10
C LYS A 146 -8.96 13.14 19.46
N VAL A 147 -7.70 13.05 19.87
CA VAL A 147 -6.79 11.96 19.49
C VAL A 147 -6.78 10.93 20.62
N GLU A 148 -7.28 9.74 20.35
CA GLU A 148 -7.32 8.61 21.28
C GLU A 148 -6.75 7.37 20.59
N ASP A 149 -5.86 6.63 21.25
CA ASP A 149 -5.27 5.39 20.74
C ASP A 149 -4.67 5.50 19.32
N GLY A 150 -4.07 6.66 19.01
CA GLY A 150 -3.46 6.93 17.71
C GLY A 150 -4.49 7.09 16.57
N GLN A 151 -5.74 7.41 16.90
CA GLN A 151 -6.81 7.70 15.96
C GLN A 151 -7.48 9.03 16.34
N ALA A 152 -7.87 9.80 15.32
CA ALA A 152 -8.76 10.94 15.51
C ALA A 152 -10.15 10.52 15.00
N SER A 153 -11.19 10.83 15.76
CA SER A 153 -12.59 10.43 15.50
C SER A 153 -13.21 11.17 14.30
N LEU A 154 -12.61 10.99 13.13
CA LEU A 154 -12.89 11.74 11.91
C LEU A 154 -13.63 10.87 10.90
N TYR A 155 -14.77 11.37 10.42
CA TYR A 155 -15.51 10.79 9.31
C TYR A 155 -14.64 10.73 8.06
N LYS A 156 -14.51 9.52 7.48
CA LYS A 156 -13.59 9.23 6.37
C LYS A 156 -12.14 9.72 6.60
N TYR A 157 -11.70 9.80 7.85
CA TYR A 157 -10.40 10.35 8.25
C TYR A 157 -10.18 11.84 7.90
N ILE A 158 -11.26 12.62 7.70
CA ILE A 158 -11.19 14.02 7.25
C ILE A 158 -11.98 14.95 8.18
N PHE A 159 -13.28 14.68 8.37
CA PHE A 159 -14.18 15.63 9.02
C PHE A 159 -14.47 15.24 10.47
N PRO A 160 -14.38 16.15 11.44
CA PRO A 160 -14.88 15.89 12.79
C PRO A 160 -16.40 15.66 12.77
N ALA A 161 -16.83 14.44 13.09
CA ALA A 161 -18.21 14.02 12.87
C ALA A 161 -19.24 14.74 13.76
N HIS A 162 -18.81 15.37 14.85
CA HIS A 162 -19.70 16.00 15.84
C HIS A 162 -19.97 17.49 15.59
N LEU A 163 -19.19 18.16 14.71
CA LEU A 163 -19.40 19.57 14.40
C LEU A 163 -20.70 19.78 13.64
N GLU A 164 -21.49 20.79 14.02
CA GLU A 164 -22.75 21.11 13.35
C GLU A 164 -22.54 21.62 11.92
N LYS A 165 -21.48 22.39 11.70
CA LYS A 165 -21.09 22.90 10.38
C LYS A 165 -19.79 22.24 9.92
N PRO A 166 -19.74 21.67 8.70
CA PRO A 166 -18.54 21.00 8.21
C PRO A 166 -17.52 22.00 7.65
N THR A 167 -16.98 22.86 8.52
CA THR A 167 -16.05 23.96 8.15
C THR A 167 -14.59 23.67 8.47
N LEU A 168 -14.29 22.49 9.04
CA LEU A 168 -12.94 22.03 9.35
C LEU A 168 -12.70 20.65 8.71
N ALA A 169 -11.57 20.50 8.03
CA ALA A 169 -11.14 19.25 7.42
C ALA A 169 -9.67 18.98 7.74
N VAL A 170 -9.35 17.75 8.12
CA VAL A 170 -7.99 17.26 8.34
C VAL A 170 -7.57 16.46 7.10
N ILE A 171 -6.49 16.87 6.45
CA ILE A 171 -5.96 16.20 5.26
C ILE A 171 -4.66 15.47 5.63
N GLY A 172 -4.52 14.23 5.18
CA GLY A 172 -3.32 13.42 5.36
C GLY A 172 -3.27 12.61 6.67
N LEU A 173 -4.32 12.64 7.51
CA LEU A 173 -4.38 11.79 8.70
C LEU A 173 -4.93 10.39 8.38
N ILE A 174 -4.23 9.65 7.53
CA ILE A 174 -4.59 8.30 7.08
C ILE A 174 -3.30 7.51 6.75
N LYS A 175 -3.35 6.18 6.85
CA LYS A 175 -2.27 5.26 6.46
C LYS A 175 -2.76 4.29 5.37
N PRO A 176 -2.90 4.74 4.12
CA PRO A 176 -3.34 3.89 3.03
C PRO A 176 -2.23 2.89 2.67
N LEU A 177 -2.61 1.71 2.17
CA LEU A 177 -1.68 0.79 1.50
C LEU A 177 -1.35 1.31 0.09
N GLY A 178 -0.70 2.48 0.01
CA GLY A 178 -0.44 3.20 -1.22
C GLY A 178 0.22 4.56 -0.97
N SER A 179 0.34 5.38 -2.00
CA SER A 179 0.99 6.70 -1.87
C SER A 179 0.09 7.73 -1.19
N MET A 180 0.64 8.47 -0.23
CA MET A 180 -0.04 9.57 0.45
C MET A 180 -0.33 10.78 -0.45
N ILE A 181 0.47 10.99 -1.49
CA ILE A 181 0.32 12.14 -2.40
C ILE A 181 -1.06 12.14 -3.09
N PRO A 182 -1.45 11.10 -3.84
CA PRO A 182 -2.77 11.06 -4.46
C PRO A 182 -3.90 10.90 -3.43
N THR A 183 -3.64 10.27 -2.29
CA THR A 183 -4.62 10.21 -1.19
C THR A 183 -4.95 11.60 -0.68
N GLY A 184 -3.95 12.38 -0.24
CA GLY A 184 -4.16 13.74 0.25
C GLY A 184 -4.79 14.66 -0.81
N GLU A 185 -4.39 14.53 -2.08
CA GLU A 185 -5.01 15.27 -3.19
C GLU A 185 -6.50 14.93 -3.36
N THR A 186 -6.85 13.63 -3.32
CA THR A 186 -8.23 13.18 -3.46
C THR A 186 -9.07 13.57 -2.23
N GLN A 187 -8.50 13.47 -1.03
CA GLN A 187 -9.12 13.99 0.20
C GLN A 187 -9.43 15.48 0.06
N ALA A 188 -8.46 16.28 -0.40
CA ALA A 188 -8.63 17.72 -0.58
C ALA A 188 -9.73 18.03 -1.62
N ARG A 189 -9.81 17.29 -2.73
CA ARG A 189 -10.86 17.48 -3.75
C ARG A 189 -12.27 17.30 -3.21
N TRP A 190 -12.48 16.31 -2.36
CA TRP A 190 -13.78 16.13 -1.70
C TRP A 190 -13.98 17.19 -0.62
N ALA A 191 -12.95 17.44 0.20
CA ALA A 191 -13.04 18.37 1.31
C ALA A 191 -13.45 19.79 0.88
N VAL A 192 -12.81 20.34 -0.15
CA VAL A 192 -13.14 21.70 -0.64
C VAL A 192 -14.55 21.80 -1.22
N GLN A 193 -15.10 20.72 -1.79
CA GLN A 193 -16.47 20.73 -2.29
C GLN A 193 -17.50 20.68 -1.15
N VAL A 194 -17.17 19.99 -0.05
CA VAL A 194 -17.97 20.04 1.18
C VAL A 194 -17.90 21.43 1.82
N LEU A 195 -16.71 22.02 1.95
CA LEU A 195 -16.52 23.37 2.48
C LEU A 195 -17.26 24.43 1.65
N LYS A 196 -17.28 24.28 0.31
CA LYS A 196 -18.06 25.14 -0.60
C LYS A 196 -19.57 24.87 -0.52
N GLY A 197 -19.98 23.77 0.09
CA GLY A 197 -21.38 23.35 0.20
C GLY A 197 -21.97 22.70 -1.06
N VAL A 198 -21.13 22.38 -2.06
CA VAL A 198 -21.52 21.64 -3.28
C VAL A 198 -21.81 20.19 -2.96
N ASN A 199 -20.95 19.56 -2.15
CA ASN A 199 -21.19 18.26 -1.56
C ASN A 199 -21.68 18.43 -0.11
N LYS A 200 -22.53 17.52 0.36
CA LYS A 200 -23.03 17.51 1.74
C LYS A 200 -22.57 16.25 2.45
N LEU A 201 -22.22 16.39 3.72
CA LEU A 201 -21.97 15.24 4.60
C LEU A 201 -23.31 14.60 4.98
N PRO A 202 -23.33 13.29 5.27
CA PRO A 202 -24.51 12.63 5.82
C PRO A 202 -24.82 13.13 7.25
N PRO A 203 -25.98 12.77 7.81
CA PRO A 203 -26.32 13.13 9.19
C PRO A 203 -25.26 12.68 10.20
N ARG A 204 -25.12 13.43 11.31
CA ARG A 204 -24.16 13.16 12.38
C ARG A 204 -24.23 11.72 12.92
N SER A 205 -25.42 11.15 13.06
CA SER A 205 -25.61 9.77 13.51
C SER A 205 -24.90 8.77 12.60
N VAL A 206 -25.09 8.91 11.28
CA VAL A 206 -24.45 8.06 10.25
C VAL A 206 -22.93 8.22 10.27
N MET A 207 -22.43 9.46 10.39
CA MET A 207 -20.99 9.70 10.47
C MET A 207 -20.36 9.07 11.71
N ILE A 208 -20.99 9.19 12.87
CA ILE A 208 -20.50 8.63 14.13
C ILE A 208 -20.54 7.11 14.10
N GLU A 209 -21.59 6.51 13.55
CA GLU A 209 -21.70 5.06 13.36
C GLU A 209 -20.55 4.52 12.50
N GLU A 210 -20.29 5.16 11.35
CA GLU A 210 -19.18 4.77 10.47
C GLU A 210 -17.81 4.92 11.16
N VAL A 211 -17.61 6.01 11.91
CA VAL A 211 -16.38 6.25 12.67
C VAL A 211 -16.19 5.18 13.74
N ASN A 212 -17.25 4.83 14.48
CA ASN A 212 -17.20 3.81 15.52
C ASN A 212 -16.93 2.42 14.93
N ALA A 213 -17.60 2.05 13.84
CA ALA A 213 -17.34 0.79 13.14
C ALA A 213 -15.88 0.67 12.68
N ARG A 214 -15.29 1.77 12.17
CA ARG A 214 -13.86 1.83 11.83
C ARG A 214 -12.96 1.75 13.08
N LYS A 215 -13.32 2.44 14.18
CA LYS A 215 -12.57 2.40 15.45
C LYS A 215 -12.52 1.00 16.06
N GLU A 216 -13.61 0.25 15.98
CA GLU A 216 -13.66 -1.12 16.48
C GLU A 216 -12.70 -2.05 15.73
N ASN A 217 -12.24 -1.65 14.53
CA ASN A 217 -11.31 -2.42 13.69
C ASN A 217 -11.73 -3.90 13.53
N ARG A 218 -13.05 -4.16 13.46
CA ARG A 218 -13.57 -5.53 13.36
C ARG A 218 -13.09 -6.16 12.06
N PRO A 219 -12.42 -7.33 12.10
CA PRO A 219 -12.05 -8.04 10.89
C PRO A 219 -13.30 -8.41 10.10
N SER A 220 -13.34 -8.05 8.82
CA SER A 220 -14.42 -8.42 7.90
C SER A 220 -14.43 -9.92 7.56
N GLY A 221 -13.32 -10.63 7.82
CA GLY A 221 -13.09 -12.01 7.40
C GLY A 221 -12.68 -12.16 5.93
N PHE A 222 -12.71 -11.08 5.13
CA PHE A 222 -12.37 -11.05 3.72
C PHE A 222 -11.35 -9.96 3.39
N GLY A 223 -10.51 -10.18 2.39
CA GLY A 223 -9.43 -9.25 2.06
C GLY A 223 -8.28 -9.26 3.06
N LEU A 224 -7.50 -8.19 3.05
CA LEU A 224 -6.44 -7.97 4.02
C LEU A 224 -7.03 -7.32 5.29
N CYS A 225 -6.75 -7.88 6.47
CA CYS A 225 -7.11 -7.21 7.72
C CYS A 225 -6.18 -6.02 7.95
N TYR A 226 -6.76 -4.83 7.98
CA TYR A 226 -6.11 -3.58 8.37
C TYR A 226 -6.45 -3.31 9.84
N CYS A 227 -5.65 -3.85 10.74
CA CYS A 227 -6.01 -3.92 12.15
C CYS A 227 -5.30 -2.82 13.00
N LYS A 228 -4.58 -1.88 12.38
CA LYS A 228 -4.02 -0.70 13.09
C LYS A 228 -4.78 0.58 12.77
N ALA A 229 -4.79 1.51 13.73
CA ALA A 229 -5.36 2.83 13.58
C ALA A 229 -4.90 3.51 12.27
N LEU A 230 -5.88 4.15 11.61
CA LEU A 230 -5.74 4.89 10.35
C LEU A 230 -5.42 4.05 9.11
N GLN A 231 -5.25 2.73 9.22
CA GLN A 231 -4.99 1.90 8.06
C GLN A 231 -6.21 1.77 7.15
N SER A 232 -5.99 1.80 5.84
CA SER A 232 -7.08 1.66 4.87
C SER A 232 -6.59 1.08 3.54
N ASP A 233 -7.48 0.39 2.84
CA ASP A 233 -7.26 -0.04 1.47
C ASP A 233 -7.21 1.18 0.54
N TYR A 234 -6.12 1.34 -0.20
CA TYR A 234 -5.90 2.51 -1.03
C TYR A 234 -6.97 2.68 -2.11
N ILE A 235 -7.31 1.62 -2.86
CA ILE A 235 -8.24 1.76 -3.99
C ILE A 235 -9.67 1.94 -3.50
N THR A 236 -10.08 1.21 -2.46
CA THR A 236 -11.42 1.35 -1.87
C THR A 236 -11.63 2.77 -1.35
N TYR A 237 -10.69 3.28 -0.55
CA TYR A 237 -10.79 4.63 0.01
C TYR A 237 -10.82 5.73 -1.07
N ILE A 238 -9.99 5.61 -2.10
CA ILE A 238 -10.00 6.56 -3.21
C ILE A 238 -11.32 6.49 -3.98
N ASP A 239 -11.81 5.29 -4.29
CA ASP A 239 -13.07 5.13 -5.03
C ASP A 239 -14.27 5.64 -4.25
N GLU A 240 -14.30 5.51 -2.91
CA GLU A 240 -15.30 6.14 -2.04
C GLU A 240 -15.33 7.67 -2.27
N LEU A 241 -14.18 8.33 -2.12
CA LEU A 241 -14.08 9.78 -2.28
C LEU A 241 -14.37 10.25 -3.71
N LEU A 242 -13.93 9.48 -4.71
CA LEU A 242 -14.24 9.77 -6.11
C LEU A 242 -15.72 9.61 -6.43
N THR A 243 -16.40 8.69 -5.76
CA THR A 243 -17.86 8.55 -5.87
C THR A 243 -18.55 9.77 -5.28
N ASP A 244 -18.13 10.22 -4.10
CA ASP A 244 -18.71 11.41 -3.46
C ASP A 244 -18.63 12.65 -4.35
N ILE A 245 -17.57 12.79 -5.15
CA ILE A 245 -17.39 13.94 -6.06
C ILE A 245 -17.78 13.66 -7.52
N ASN A 246 -18.45 12.52 -7.82
CA ASN A 246 -18.84 12.12 -9.17
C ASN A 246 -17.66 12.07 -10.19
N ALA A 247 -16.47 11.67 -9.74
CA ALA A 247 -15.26 11.51 -10.55
C ALA A 247 -14.78 10.05 -10.69
N LYS A 248 -15.48 9.08 -10.09
CA LYS A 248 -15.18 7.67 -10.26
C LYS A 248 -15.54 7.23 -11.69
N PRO A 249 -14.60 6.69 -12.49
CA PRO A 249 -14.90 6.24 -13.84
C PRO A 249 -15.81 5.00 -13.81
N ASN A 250 -16.85 4.98 -14.65
CA ASN A 250 -17.70 3.81 -14.84
C ASN A 250 -17.03 2.84 -15.84
N LEU A 251 -16.35 1.82 -15.31
CA LEU A 251 -15.57 0.88 -16.12
C LEU A 251 -16.42 0.04 -17.08
N PHE A 252 -17.64 -0.33 -16.71
CA PHE A 252 -18.54 -1.10 -17.58
C PHE A 252 -18.96 -0.29 -18.79
N SER A 253 -19.35 0.98 -18.58
CA SER A 253 -19.65 1.89 -19.68
C SER A 253 -18.41 2.17 -20.54
N MET A 254 -17.25 2.37 -19.90
CA MET A 254 -16.00 2.59 -20.61
C MET A 254 -15.57 1.39 -21.46
N LEU A 255 -15.88 0.16 -21.05
CA LEU A 255 -15.58 -1.04 -21.84
C LEU A 255 -16.28 -1.01 -23.21
N LEU A 256 -17.48 -0.40 -23.27
CA LEU A 256 -18.24 -0.25 -24.51
C LEU A 256 -17.74 0.93 -25.37
N THR A 257 -17.25 2.01 -24.75
CA THR A 257 -16.85 3.23 -25.48
C THR A 257 -15.36 3.32 -25.81
N ASP A 258 -14.49 2.86 -24.92
CA ASP A 258 -13.02 2.85 -25.08
C ASP A 258 -12.44 1.60 -24.37
N PRO A 259 -12.57 0.40 -24.98
CA PRO A 259 -12.18 -0.86 -24.36
C PRO A 259 -10.70 -0.90 -24.00
N ARG A 260 -9.84 -0.28 -24.81
CA ARG A 260 -8.40 -0.21 -24.54
C ARG A 260 -8.11 0.51 -23.22
N LEU A 261 -8.76 1.66 -23.00
CA LEU A 261 -8.59 2.40 -21.76
C LEU A 261 -9.23 1.67 -20.57
N ALA A 262 -10.40 1.07 -20.74
CA ALA A 262 -11.08 0.31 -19.69
C ALA A 262 -10.22 -0.86 -19.18
N LEU A 263 -9.66 -1.66 -20.09
CA LEU A 263 -8.76 -2.76 -19.75
C LEU A 263 -7.47 -2.27 -19.10
N ALA A 264 -6.90 -1.17 -19.58
CA ALA A 264 -5.70 -0.57 -18.99
C ALA A 264 -5.93 -0.06 -17.56
N ILE A 265 -7.12 0.46 -17.24
CA ILE A 265 -7.48 0.90 -15.88
C ILE A 265 -7.76 -0.28 -14.95
N PHE A 266 -8.41 -1.33 -15.46
CA PHE A 266 -8.82 -2.45 -14.62
C PHE A 266 -7.66 -3.42 -14.33
N PHE A 267 -6.94 -3.85 -15.37
CA PHE A 267 -5.85 -4.82 -15.25
C PHE A 267 -4.48 -4.16 -15.04
N GLY A 268 -4.30 -2.93 -15.51
CA GLY A 268 -3.06 -2.17 -15.30
C GLY A 268 -2.97 -1.51 -13.92
N PRO A 269 -1.88 -0.79 -13.65
CA PRO A 269 -1.68 -0.08 -12.38
C PRO A 269 -2.75 0.99 -12.18
N CYS A 270 -3.25 1.07 -10.95
CA CYS A 270 -4.20 2.07 -10.47
C CYS A 270 -3.49 3.43 -10.30
N THR A 271 -3.06 4.05 -11.40
CA THR A 271 -2.33 5.31 -11.37
C THR A 271 -3.26 6.50 -11.16
N PRO A 272 -2.83 7.57 -10.46
CA PRO A 272 -3.72 8.67 -10.07
C PRO A 272 -4.26 9.49 -11.23
N TYR A 273 -3.69 9.36 -12.44
CA TYR A 273 -4.26 9.94 -13.65
C TYR A 273 -5.72 9.54 -13.87
N GLN A 274 -6.08 8.30 -13.47
CA GLN A 274 -7.44 7.78 -13.66
C GLN A 274 -8.48 8.52 -12.79
N PHE A 275 -8.06 9.17 -11.70
CA PHE A 275 -8.93 9.93 -10.79
C PHE A 275 -9.39 11.25 -11.40
N ARG A 276 -8.80 11.65 -12.53
CA ARG A 276 -9.06 12.88 -13.28
C ARG A 276 -9.58 12.58 -14.70
N LEU A 277 -10.11 11.38 -14.95
CA LEU A 277 -10.69 10.99 -16.25
C LEU A 277 -12.08 11.58 -16.48
N THR A 278 -12.89 11.63 -15.42
CA THR A 278 -14.27 12.11 -15.45
C THR A 278 -14.54 13.03 -14.26
N GLY A 279 -15.73 13.64 -14.22
CA GLY A 279 -16.16 14.49 -13.11
C GLY A 279 -15.46 15.85 -13.01
N PRO A 280 -15.69 16.57 -11.90
CA PRO A 280 -15.12 17.88 -11.64
C PRO A 280 -13.59 17.84 -11.61
N GLY A 281 -12.95 18.74 -12.36
CA GLY A 281 -11.49 18.82 -12.44
C GLY A 281 -10.86 17.77 -13.37
N LYS A 282 -11.62 17.22 -14.32
CA LYS A 282 -11.14 16.36 -15.41
C LYS A 282 -9.92 16.95 -16.11
N TRP A 283 -8.91 16.11 -16.38
CA TRP A 283 -7.68 16.49 -17.07
C TRP A 283 -7.62 15.89 -18.47
N LYS A 284 -7.49 16.73 -19.50
CA LYS A 284 -7.44 16.31 -20.92
C LYS A 284 -6.31 15.32 -21.21
N GLY A 285 -5.18 15.42 -20.50
CA GLY A 285 -4.02 14.54 -20.67
C GLY A 285 -4.14 13.17 -19.98
N ALA A 286 -5.17 12.94 -19.17
CA ALA A 286 -5.27 11.75 -18.31
C ALA A 286 -5.21 10.44 -19.10
N ARG A 287 -5.98 10.33 -20.18
CA ARG A 287 -5.98 9.15 -21.06
C ARG A 287 -4.59 8.83 -21.60
N ASN A 288 -3.92 9.84 -22.16
CA ASN A 288 -2.59 9.68 -22.74
C ASN A 288 -1.54 9.31 -21.67
N ALA A 289 -1.67 9.90 -20.48
CA ALA A 289 -0.79 9.58 -19.35
C ALA A 289 -0.94 8.12 -18.91
N ILE A 290 -2.16 7.58 -18.82
CA ILE A 290 -2.42 6.19 -18.45
C ILE A 290 -1.84 5.24 -19.49
N LEU A 291 -2.17 5.45 -20.77
CA LEU A 291 -1.75 4.52 -21.83
C LEU A 291 -0.23 4.48 -22.05
N ASN A 292 0.48 5.59 -21.81
CA ASN A 292 1.94 5.68 -21.99
C ASN A 292 2.72 5.58 -20.66
N GLN A 293 2.10 5.13 -19.58
CA GLN A 293 2.75 5.10 -18.25
C GLN A 293 3.97 4.19 -18.22
N TRP A 294 3.89 3.02 -18.87
CA TRP A 294 5.00 2.07 -18.93
C TRP A 294 6.20 2.59 -19.72
N ASP A 295 5.95 3.35 -20.79
CA ASP A 295 7.03 3.98 -21.55
C ASP A 295 7.85 4.92 -20.66
N ARG A 296 7.17 5.71 -19.82
CA ARG A 296 7.84 6.63 -18.88
C ARG A 296 8.57 5.86 -17.77
N THR A 297 7.96 4.79 -17.24
CA THR A 297 8.59 3.93 -16.23
C THR A 297 9.87 3.30 -16.76
N LEU A 298 9.85 2.77 -17.98
CA LEU A 298 10.99 2.08 -18.59
C LEU A 298 12.03 3.04 -19.17
N LYS A 299 11.64 4.23 -19.62
CA LYS A 299 12.56 5.21 -20.22
C LYS A 299 13.70 5.59 -19.28
N ALA A 300 13.43 5.68 -17.97
CA ALA A 300 14.43 6.05 -16.98
C ALA A 300 15.45 4.92 -16.71
N THR A 301 15.03 3.65 -16.83
CA THR A 301 15.88 2.48 -16.54
C THR A 301 16.56 1.92 -17.79
N ARG A 302 15.94 2.06 -18.97
CA ARG A 302 16.48 1.64 -20.27
C ARG A 302 17.42 2.69 -20.85
N THR A 303 18.54 2.93 -20.17
CA THR A 303 19.58 3.89 -20.59
C THR A 303 20.45 3.37 -21.74
N ARG A 304 20.39 2.07 -22.03
CA ARG A 304 21.07 1.43 -23.16
C ARG A 304 20.06 0.75 -24.08
N THR A 305 20.12 1.05 -25.37
CA THR A 305 19.34 0.35 -26.40
C THR A 305 19.97 -1.00 -26.73
N ILE A 306 19.14 -2.03 -26.87
CA ILE A 306 19.55 -3.39 -27.26
C ILE A 306 18.81 -3.72 -28.56
N GLN A 307 19.51 -4.32 -29.52
CA GLN A 307 18.86 -4.98 -30.65
C GLN A 307 18.41 -6.36 -30.18
N GLU A 308 17.12 -6.53 -29.91
CA GLU A 308 16.56 -7.85 -29.60
C GLU A 308 16.45 -8.66 -30.89
N SER A 309 17.22 -9.75 -31.00
CA SER A 309 16.95 -10.78 -31.99
C SER A 309 15.73 -11.59 -31.53
N PRO A 310 14.67 -11.73 -32.36
CA PRO A 310 13.50 -12.49 -31.95
C PRO A 310 13.89 -13.94 -31.67
N PHE A 311 13.44 -14.50 -30.54
CA PHE A 311 13.57 -15.92 -30.28
C PHE A 311 12.64 -16.69 -31.24
N PRO A 312 13.14 -17.58 -32.11
CA PRO A 312 12.32 -18.31 -33.09
C PRO A 312 11.17 -19.08 -32.44
N PHE A 313 11.40 -19.60 -31.24
CA PHE A 313 10.42 -20.35 -30.45
C PHE A 313 9.22 -19.51 -30.02
N ALA A 314 9.41 -18.23 -29.68
CA ALA A 314 8.31 -17.35 -29.27
C ALA A 314 7.35 -17.04 -30.43
N ILE A 315 7.90 -16.90 -31.64
CA ILE A 315 7.10 -16.74 -32.87
C ILE A 315 6.30 -18.02 -33.12
N LEU A 316 6.93 -19.19 -33.03
CA LEU A 316 6.27 -20.48 -33.23
C LEU A 316 5.14 -20.72 -32.23
N LEU A 317 5.36 -20.40 -30.95
CA LEU A 317 4.36 -20.52 -29.89
C LEU A 317 3.16 -19.58 -30.11
N THR A 318 3.42 -18.35 -30.58
CA THR A 318 2.35 -17.38 -30.88
C THR A 318 1.51 -17.87 -32.05
N VAL A 319 2.15 -18.36 -33.12
CA VAL A 319 1.46 -18.96 -34.27
C VAL A 319 0.63 -20.17 -33.83
N PHE A 320 1.18 -21.03 -32.98
CA PHE A 320 0.48 -22.20 -32.44
C PHE A 320 -0.75 -21.82 -31.60
N LEU A 321 -0.63 -20.82 -30.71
CA LEU A 321 -1.75 -20.33 -29.90
C LEU A 321 -2.84 -19.68 -30.75
N VAL A 322 -2.46 -18.92 -31.78
CA VAL A 322 -3.41 -18.32 -32.74
C VAL A 322 -4.14 -19.41 -33.53
N LEU A 323 -3.43 -20.45 -33.97
CA LEU A 323 -4.03 -21.61 -34.63
C LEU A 323 -4.99 -22.37 -33.70
N LEU A 324 -4.64 -22.55 -32.43
CA LEU A 324 -5.50 -23.18 -31.42
C LEU A 324 -6.81 -22.40 -31.22
N VAL A 325 -6.72 -21.07 -31.13
CA VAL A 325 -7.91 -20.21 -31.01
C VAL A 325 -8.74 -20.23 -32.29
N ALA A 326 -8.11 -20.20 -33.46
CA ALA A 326 -8.82 -20.28 -34.75
C ALA A 326 -9.55 -21.63 -34.90
N VAL A 327 -8.91 -22.74 -34.55
CA VAL A 327 -9.52 -24.07 -34.52
C VAL A 327 -10.69 -24.10 -33.54
N PHE A 328 -10.50 -23.58 -32.33
CA PHE A 328 -11.56 -23.54 -31.32
C PHE A 328 -12.79 -22.72 -31.78
N LEU A 329 -12.59 -21.64 -32.52
CA LEU A 329 -13.65 -20.80 -33.10
C LEU A 329 -14.34 -21.43 -34.32
N ILE A 330 -13.72 -22.40 -34.99
CA ILE A 330 -14.33 -23.14 -36.11
C ILE A 330 -15.29 -24.24 -35.59
N PHE A 331 -15.07 -24.74 -34.38
CA PHE A 331 -15.86 -25.80 -33.76
C PHE A 331 -16.93 -25.29 -32.78
N LEU A 332 -17.23 -23.98 -32.80
CA LEU A 332 -18.21 -23.29 -31.93
C LEU A 332 -19.31 -22.66 -32.79
#